data_AF-A0A7U2N0P0-F1
#
_entry.id   AF-A0A7U2N0P0-F1
#
_cell.length_a   1.000
_cell.length_b   1.000
_cell.length_c   1.000
_cell.angle_alpha   90.00
_cell.angle_beta   90.00
_cell.angle_gamma   90.00
#
_symmetry.space_group_name_H-M   'P 1'
#
loop_
_entity.id
_entity.type
_entity.pdbx_description
1 polymer ?
#
loop_
_entity_poly.entity_id
_entity_poly.type
_entity_poly.pdbx_seq_one_letter_code
_entity_poly.pdbx_strand_id
1 'polypeptide(L)'
;MSLMSLPTELLSQMAEYVTSLQSLASLASVNHRLYAIFNPLLYRRDARSTHSLATDWAAKKGDMRVLKRALENGAEIAAKIQFLLSRGSDPNMRDSENLSVLSLAVIRGNLRIVKILLSAGANQFWHVDTENYPLQIAAYLGNKEIFDLLLHHDPQGLRETYHLWGSLESALQGRTHHLIRSLLECKINLNGFFAGSPYTPLSFAVESGDSDTVKPLLDNGANPSFPIKAVTRGHEAMVQLLIKGSDRVTRTRALSLSMEQVDSCISRILLAHGCAAEFEDRDYLDYPCYDRPGHDNSLIALIVRAINAGNVDMVRPLVKQRGASVNAW
;
A
#
# COMPACT_ATOMS: atom_id res chain seq x y z
N MET A 1 20.01 40.84 -36.40
CA MET A 1 20.48 39.93 -35.33
C MET A 1 20.09 38.51 -35.69
N SER A 2 20.98 37.54 -35.52
CA SER A 2 20.66 36.13 -35.81
C SER A 2 19.75 35.58 -34.72
N LEU A 3 18.74 34.78 -35.07
CA LEU A 3 17.88 34.06 -34.10
C LEU A 3 18.73 33.27 -33.09
N MET A 4 19.92 32.84 -33.51
CA MET A 4 20.86 32.03 -32.73
C MET A 4 21.60 32.80 -31.62
N SER A 5 21.61 34.14 -31.68
CA SER A 5 22.26 34.99 -30.68
C SER A 5 21.31 35.45 -29.57
N LEU A 6 20.04 35.02 -29.60
CA LEU A 6 19.05 35.42 -28.60
C LEU A 6 19.20 34.62 -27.28
N PRO A 7 18.90 35.25 -26.13
CA PRO A 7 18.70 34.59 -24.84
C PRO A 7 17.58 33.54 -24.90
N THR A 8 17.69 32.54 -24.04
CA THR A 8 16.72 31.43 -23.91
C THR A 8 15.31 31.91 -23.55
N GLU A 9 15.21 33.00 -22.79
CA GLU A 9 13.96 33.58 -22.30
C GLU A 9 13.19 34.24 -23.46
N LEU A 10 13.90 34.97 -24.33
CA LEU A 10 13.31 35.60 -25.51
C LEU A 10 12.92 34.56 -26.56
N LEU A 11 13.73 33.51 -26.76
CA LEU A 11 13.37 32.40 -27.64
C LEU A 11 12.12 31.66 -27.15
N SER A 12 11.97 31.51 -25.82
CA SER A 12 10.79 30.90 -25.22
C SER A 12 9.53 31.76 -25.38
N GLN A 13 9.63 33.07 -25.17
CA GLN A 13 8.52 34.00 -25.43
C GLN A 13 8.15 34.05 -26.92
N MET A 14 9.13 34.05 -27.83
CA MET A 14 8.87 33.98 -29.27
C MET A 14 8.13 32.69 -29.64
N ALA A 15 8.50 31.57 -29.03
CA ALA A 15 7.79 30.31 -29.20
C ALA A 15 6.30 30.49 -28.90
N GLU A 16 5.95 31.18 -27.82
CA GLU A 16 4.56 31.40 -27.38
C GLU A 16 3.73 32.21 -28.38
N TYR A 17 4.34 33.10 -29.17
CA TYR A 17 3.65 33.85 -30.21
C TYR A 17 3.51 33.11 -31.56
N VAL A 18 4.26 32.02 -31.79
CA VAL A 18 4.11 31.19 -33.00
C VAL A 18 2.83 30.35 -32.87
N THR A 19 1.82 30.69 -33.68
CA THR A 19 0.49 30.05 -33.66
C THR A 19 0.43 28.74 -34.45
N SER A 20 1.30 28.55 -35.44
CA SER A 20 1.33 27.34 -36.29
C SER A 20 2.27 26.27 -35.75
N LEU A 21 1.75 25.06 -35.53
CA LEU A 21 2.54 23.88 -35.13
C LEU A 21 3.60 23.50 -36.17
N GLN A 22 3.31 23.68 -37.46
CA GLN A 22 4.23 23.35 -38.55
C GLN A 22 5.46 24.28 -38.56
N SER A 23 5.23 25.57 -38.31
CA SER A 23 6.30 26.56 -38.19
C SER A 23 7.17 26.27 -36.96
N LEU A 24 6.54 25.89 -35.84
CA LEU A 24 7.24 25.52 -34.61
C LEU A 24 8.07 24.23 -34.79
N ALA A 25 7.56 23.25 -35.54
CA ALA A 25 8.28 22.03 -35.91
C ALA A 25 9.50 22.32 -36.79
N SER A 26 9.33 23.17 -37.81
CA SER A 26 10.43 23.59 -38.66
C SER A 26 11.53 24.29 -37.84
N LEU A 27 11.17 25.18 -36.91
CA LEU A 27 12.12 25.87 -36.02
C LEU A 27 12.85 24.93 -35.08
N ALA A 28 12.16 23.92 -34.54
CA ALA A 28 12.78 22.90 -33.70
C ALA A 28 13.78 22.03 -34.48
N SER A 29 13.54 21.81 -35.78
CA SER A 29 14.43 21.01 -36.64
C SER A 29 15.71 21.74 -37.11
N VAL A 30 15.80 23.06 -36.94
CA VAL A 30 16.93 23.85 -37.44
C VAL A 30 18.23 23.59 -36.67
N ASN A 31 18.16 23.40 -35.35
CA ASN A 31 19.36 23.22 -34.52
C ASN A 31 19.02 22.54 -33.17
N HIS A 32 19.98 21.81 -32.60
CA HIS A 32 19.88 21.16 -31.29
C HIS A 32 19.47 22.11 -30.14
N ARG A 33 19.98 23.36 -30.13
CA ARG A 33 19.60 24.35 -29.10
C ARG A 33 18.13 24.75 -29.20
N LEU A 34 17.65 24.97 -30.42
CA LEU A 34 16.26 25.30 -30.71
C LEU A 34 15.35 24.09 -30.49
N TYR A 35 15.82 22.88 -30.80
CA TYR A 35 15.15 21.63 -30.47
C TYR A 35 14.92 21.52 -28.96
N ALA A 36 15.93 21.73 -28.12
CA ALA A 36 15.77 21.63 -26.67
C ALA A 36 14.72 22.60 -26.09
N ILE A 37 14.59 23.79 -26.67
CA ILE A 37 13.68 24.85 -26.20
C ILE A 37 12.26 24.67 -26.78
N PHE A 38 12.16 24.45 -28.09
CA PHE A 38 10.88 24.41 -28.78
C PHE A 38 10.22 23.04 -28.76
N ASN A 39 10.97 21.94 -28.65
CA ASN A 39 10.39 20.59 -28.65
C ASN A 39 9.43 20.35 -27.47
N PRO A 40 9.75 20.74 -26.21
CA PRO A 40 8.78 20.66 -25.11
C PRO A 40 7.52 21.50 -25.35
N LEU A 41 7.65 22.68 -25.97
CA LEU A 41 6.53 23.57 -26.29
C LEU A 41 5.69 23.06 -27.46
N LEU A 42 6.34 22.44 -28.45
CA LEU A 42 5.72 21.73 -29.55
C LEU A 42 4.87 20.58 -29.01
N TYR A 43 5.44 19.73 -28.15
CA TYR A 43 4.69 18.66 -27.48
C TYR A 43 3.54 19.22 -26.64
N ARG A 44 3.74 20.30 -25.88
CA ARG A 44 2.67 20.91 -25.07
C ARG A 44 1.54 21.49 -25.92
N ARG A 45 1.83 22.04 -27.11
CA ARG A 45 0.83 22.60 -28.03
C ARG A 45 0.16 21.54 -28.90
N ASP A 46 0.94 20.59 -29.40
CA ASP A 46 0.43 19.45 -30.16
C ASP A 46 -0.40 18.53 -29.26
N ALA A 47 -0.08 18.44 -27.96
CA ALA A 47 -0.92 17.84 -26.93
C ALA A 47 -2.29 18.53 -26.78
N ARG A 48 -2.46 19.79 -27.19
CA ARG A 48 -3.74 20.52 -27.17
C ARG A 48 -4.51 20.47 -28.50
N SER A 49 -3.92 20.01 -29.61
CA SER A 49 -4.63 19.87 -30.90
C SER A 49 -5.30 18.50 -31.01
N THR A 50 -6.50 18.43 -31.62
CA THR A 50 -7.28 17.18 -31.82
C THR A 50 -6.73 16.30 -32.95
N HIS A 51 -5.92 16.83 -33.86
CA HIS A 51 -5.31 16.14 -34.99
C HIS A 51 -3.79 16.35 -35.00
N SER A 52 -3.10 15.65 -34.10
CA SER A 52 -1.66 15.83 -33.85
C SER A 52 -0.83 14.84 -34.68
N LEU A 53 0.03 15.37 -35.56
CA LEU A 53 0.95 14.59 -36.40
C LEU A 53 1.95 13.77 -35.58
N ALA A 54 2.34 14.24 -34.38
CA ALA A 54 3.24 13.50 -33.49
C ALA A 54 2.51 12.33 -32.82
N THR A 55 1.23 12.49 -32.47
CA THR A 55 0.41 11.37 -32.00
C THR A 55 0.12 10.37 -33.11
N ASP A 56 -0.14 10.81 -34.35
CA ASP A 56 -0.33 9.93 -35.52
C ASP A 56 0.90 9.06 -35.81
N TRP A 57 2.09 9.67 -35.74
CA TRP A 57 3.35 8.96 -35.94
C TRP A 57 3.64 7.99 -34.78
N ALA A 58 3.43 8.43 -33.54
CA ALA A 58 3.59 7.59 -32.35
C ALA A 58 2.60 6.42 -32.32
N ALA A 59 1.35 6.61 -32.78
CA ALA A 59 0.35 5.55 -32.90
C ALA A 59 0.80 4.43 -33.83
N LYS A 60 1.31 4.82 -35.01
CA LYS A 60 1.79 3.91 -36.05
C LYS A 60 3.07 3.19 -35.67
N LYS A 61 3.90 3.81 -34.83
CA LYS A 61 5.21 3.28 -34.40
C LYS A 61 5.19 2.61 -33.02
N GLY A 62 4.10 2.74 -32.25
CA GLY A 62 4.00 2.22 -30.89
C GLY A 62 4.93 2.92 -29.89
N ASP A 63 5.24 4.21 -30.09
CA ASP A 63 6.25 4.90 -29.28
C ASP A 63 5.67 5.41 -27.94
N MET A 64 5.88 4.62 -26.90
CA MET A 64 5.37 4.82 -25.54
C MET A 64 5.85 6.11 -24.87
N ARG A 65 7.00 6.67 -25.28
CA ARG A 65 7.53 7.92 -24.73
C ARG A 65 6.60 9.11 -24.98
N VAL A 66 5.95 9.13 -26.15
CA VAL A 66 4.99 10.18 -26.52
C VAL A 66 3.68 10.03 -25.73
N LEU A 67 3.26 8.79 -25.47
CA LEU A 67 2.06 8.48 -24.69
C LEU A 67 2.23 8.83 -23.20
N LYS A 68 3.39 8.52 -22.60
CA LYS A 68 3.76 8.94 -21.24
C LYS A 68 3.75 10.46 -21.10
N ARG A 69 4.35 11.18 -22.06
CA ARG A 69 4.38 12.65 -22.05
C ARG A 69 3.00 13.26 -22.25
N ALA A 70 2.12 12.61 -23.02
CA ALA A 70 0.72 13.01 -23.14
C ALA A 70 -0.06 12.82 -21.83
N LEU A 71 0.14 11.68 -21.15
CA LEU A 71 -0.44 11.39 -19.83
C LEU A 71 0.03 12.38 -18.75
N GLU A 72 1.31 12.72 -18.74
CA GLU A 72 1.93 13.65 -17.78
C GLU A 72 1.41 15.09 -17.89
N ASN A 73 0.87 15.49 -19.04
CA ASN A 73 0.49 16.88 -19.31
C ASN A 73 -1.04 17.17 -19.26
N GLY A 74 -1.87 16.22 -18.85
CA GLY A 74 -3.28 16.46 -18.48
C GLY A 74 -4.20 17.06 -19.57
N ALA A 75 -3.83 16.99 -20.85
CA ALA A 75 -4.69 17.46 -21.95
C ALA A 75 -5.92 16.54 -22.12
N GLU A 76 -6.79 16.74 -23.12
CA GLU A 76 -7.92 15.85 -23.46
C GLU A 76 -7.43 14.47 -23.97
N ILE A 77 -6.72 13.75 -23.11
CA ILE A 77 -5.98 12.53 -23.38
C ILE A 77 -6.93 11.40 -23.75
N ALA A 78 -8.18 11.43 -23.26
CA ALA A 78 -9.19 10.44 -23.60
C ALA A 78 -9.46 10.37 -25.11
N ALA A 79 -9.66 11.52 -25.77
CA ALA A 79 -9.88 11.58 -27.22
C ALA A 79 -8.63 11.12 -27.99
N LYS A 80 -7.43 11.43 -27.47
CA LYS A 80 -6.16 11.03 -28.08
C LYS A 80 -5.87 9.56 -27.93
N ILE A 81 -6.05 8.98 -26.75
CA ILE A 81 -5.89 7.55 -26.51
C ILE A 81 -6.91 6.77 -27.34
N GLN A 82 -8.18 7.21 -27.39
CA GLN A 82 -9.18 6.61 -28.29
C GLN A 82 -8.73 6.67 -29.75
N PHE A 83 -8.19 7.81 -30.18
CA PHE A 83 -7.67 7.96 -31.53
C PHE A 83 -6.47 7.04 -31.80
N LEU A 84 -5.49 6.96 -30.88
CA LEU A 84 -4.33 6.08 -30.99
C LEU A 84 -4.76 4.60 -31.08
N LEU A 85 -5.68 4.17 -30.20
CA LEU A 85 -6.24 2.82 -30.21
C LEU A 85 -7.02 2.53 -31.50
N SER A 86 -7.79 3.49 -32.01
CA SER A 86 -8.51 3.35 -33.30
C SER A 86 -7.57 3.21 -34.50
N ARG A 87 -6.29 3.57 -34.36
CA ARG A 87 -5.25 3.44 -35.38
C ARG A 87 -4.40 2.16 -35.22
N GLY A 88 -4.79 1.26 -34.32
CA GLY A 88 -4.14 -0.04 -34.14
C GLY A 88 -2.97 -0.06 -33.15
N SER A 89 -2.83 0.97 -32.30
CA SER A 89 -1.88 0.89 -31.18
C SER A 89 -2.29 -0.22 -30.21
N ASP A 90 -1.31 -1.00 -29.74
CA ASP A 90 -1.54 -2.08 -28.79
C ASP A 90 -1.96 -1.51 -27.42
N PRO A 91 -3.16 -1.83 -26.88
CA PRO A 91 -3.57 -1.39 -25.56
C PRO A 91 -2.69 -1.93 -24.41
N ASN A 92 -1.87 -2.94 -24.68
CA ASN A 92 -0.97 -3.60 -23.72
C ASN A 92 0.48 -3.09 -23.78
N MET A 93 0.74 -1.99 -24.47
CA MET A 93 2.07 -1.37 -24.52
C MET A 93 2.67 -1.20 -23.11
N ARG A 94 3.99 -1.36 -23.02
CA ARG A 94 4.77 -1.18 -21.79
C ARG A 94 5.79 -0.07 -21.96
N ASP A 95 6.12 0.62 -20.87
CA ASP A 95 7.23 1.56 -20.86
C ASP A 95 8.58 0.87 -20.55
N SER A 96 9.64 1.67 -20.43
CA SER A 96 11.00 1.16 -20.15
C SER A 96 11.17 0.55 -18.76
N GLU A 97 10.20 0.77 -17.86
CA GLU A 97 10.13 0.18 -16.51
C GLU A 97 9.13 -0.99 -16.49
N ASN A 98 8.79 -1.53 -17.67
CA ASN A 98 7.80 -2.57 -17.88
C ASN A 98 6.38 -2.22 -17.39
N LEU A 99 6.07 -0.95 -17.14
CA LEU A 99 4.73 -0.52 -16.72
C LEU A 99 3.78 -0.53 -17.90
N SER A 100 2.67 -1.26 -17.78
CA SER A 100 1.61 -1.22 -18.78
C SER A 100 0.97 0.18 -18.84
N VAL A 101 0.43 0.55 -20.00
CA VAL A 101 -0.34 1.81 -20.15
C VAL A 101 -1.52 1.86 -19.17
N LEU A 102 -2.13 0.71 -18.87
CA LEU A 102 -3.19 0.59 -17.88
C LEU A 102 -2.67 0.91 -16.47
N SER A 103 -1.55 0.32 -16.06
CA SER A 103 -0.91 0.58 -14.77
C SER A 103 -0.58 2.07 -14.60
N LEU A 104 -0.04 2.72 -15.64
CA LEU A 104 0.23 4.16 -15.61
C LEU A 104 -1.05 5.00 -15.47
N ALA A 105 -2.13 4.62 -16.16
CA ALA A 105 -3.41 5.31 -16.04
C ALA A 105 -3.99 5.19 -14.62
N VAL A 106 -3.83 4.02 -13.99
CA VAL A 106 -4.21 3.79 -12.59
C VAL A 106 -3.36 4.62 -11.63
N ILE A 107 -2.03 4.65 -11.80
CA ILE A 107 -1.11 5.47 -10.97
C ILE A 107 -1.48 6.95 -11.04
N ARG A 108 -1.89 7.42 -12.22
CA ARG A 108 -2.34 8.80 -12.44
C ARG A 108 -3.78 9.06 -11.96
N GLY A 109 -4.51 8.04 -11.53
CA GLY A 109 -5.88 8.17 -11.04
C GLY A 109 -6.89 8.59 -12.12
N ASN A 110 -6.60 8.35 -13.40
CA ASN A 110 -7.45 8.84 -14.50
C ASN A 110 -8.51 7.81 -14.92
N LEU A 111 -9.67 7.83 -14.25
CA LEU A 111 -10.78 6.92 -14.48
C LEU A 111 -11.24 6.85 -15.94
N ARG A 112 -11.27 8.00 -16.63
CA ARG A 112 -11.74 8.07 -18.03
C ARG A 112 -10.80 7.31 -18.97
N ILE A 113 -9.49 7.40 -18.74
CA ILE A 113 -8.49 6.66 -19.52
C ILE A 113 -8.55 5.18 -19.20
N VAL A 114 -8.69 4.81 -17.93
CA VAL A 114 -8.86 3.40 -17.51
C VAL A 114 -10.04 2.76 -18.24
N LYS A 115 -11.20 3.43 -18.29
CA LYS A 115 -12.38 2.98 -19.07
C LYS A 115 -12.07 2.72 -20.54
N ILE A 116 -11.35 3.64 -21.18
CA ILE A 116 -11.00 3.56 -22.60
C ILE A 116 -10.06 2.37 -22.84
N LEU A 117 -9.01 2.23 -22.03
CA LEU A 117 -8.02 1.16 -22.19
C LEU A 117 -8.65 -0.22 -22.01
N LEU A 118 -9.49 -0.37 -20.98
CA LEU A 118 -10.21 -1.62 -20.73
C LEU A 118 -11.18 -1.95 -21.88
N SER A 119 -11.91 -0.96 -22.41
CA SER A 119 -12.78 -1.16 -23.57
C SER A 119 -12.03 -1.56 -24.85
N ALA A 120 -10.74 -1.23 -24.93
CA ALA A 120 -9.88 -1.60 -26.04
C ALA A 120 -9.17 -2.94 -25.84
N GLY A 121 -9.41 -3.65 -24.73
CA GLY A 121 -8.80 -4.95 -24.46
C GLY A 121 -7.45 -4.88 -23.73
N ALA A 122 -7.20 -3.82 -22.96
CA ALA A 122 -6.04 -3.78 -22.07
C ALA A 122 -6.11 -4.89 -21.02
N ASN A 123 -5.00 -5.60 -20.86
CA ASN A 123 -4.86 -6.74 -19.97
C ASN A 123 -4.58 -6.27 -18.54
N GLN A 124 -5.42 -6.70 -17.61
CA GLN A 124 -5.35 -6.35 -16.19
C GLN A 124 -4.33 -7.19 -15.41
N PHE A 125 -3.79 -8.25 -16.00
CA PHE A 125 -2.91 -9.23 -15.37
C PHE A 125 -1.43 -9.00 -15.70
N TRP A 126 -1.09 -7.87 -16.32
CA TRP A 126 0.29 -7.54 -16.65
C TRP A 126 0.95 -6.93 -15.41
N HIS A 127 1.88 -7.68 -14.84
CA HIS A 127 2.62 -7.28 -13.65
C HIS A 127 3.74 -6.28 -13.99
N VAL A 128 4.02 -5.41 -13.02
CA VAL A 128 5.26 -4.63 -12.95
C VAL A 128 6.38 -5.55 -12.46
N ASP A 129 7.66 -5.19 -12.66
CA ASP A 129 8.82 -5.91 -12.10
C ASP A 129 8.76 -6.13 -10.56
N THR A 130 7.81 -5.49 -9.86
CA THR A 130 7.49 -5.69 -8.43
C THR A 130 6.24 -6.54 -8.18
N GLU A 131 5.79 -7.32 -9.17
CA GLU A 131 4.57 -8.16 -9.14
C GLU A 131 3.25 -7.40 -8.92
N ASN A 132 3.28 -6.05 -8.94
CA ASN A 132 2.10 -5.24 -8.66
C ASN A 132 1.17 -5.16 -9.87
N TYR A 133 -0.05 -5.67 -9.72
CA TYR A 133 -1.11 -5.60 -10.73
C TYR A 133 -1.83 -4.23 -10.70
N PRO A 134 -2.41 -3.75 -11.82
CA PRO A 134 -3.28 -2.56 -11.84
C PRO A 134 -4.29 -2.50 -10.69
N LEU A 135 -4.92 -3.62 -10.33
CA LEU A 135 -5.86 -3.69 -9.20
C LEU A 135 -5.18 -3.41 -7.85
N GLN A 136 -3.99 -3.98 -7.63
CA GLN A 136 -3.20 -3.80 -6.41
C GLN A 136 -2.70 -2.35 -6.29
N ILE A 137 -2.27 -1.74 -7.39
CA ILE A 137 -1.90 -0.32 -7.44
C ILE A 137 -3.11 0.55 -7.05
N ALA A 138 -4.31 0.26 -7.59
CA ALA A 138 -5.52 0.98 -7.21
C ALA A 138 -5.85 0.81 -5.72
N ALA A 139 -5.61 -0.37 -5.16
CA ALA A 139 -5.79 -0.67 -3.75
C ALA A 139 -4.81 0.10 -2.85
N TYR A 140 -3.53 0.16 -3.23
CA TYR A 140 -2.50 0.95 -2.55
C TYR A 140 -2.80 2.45 -2.56
N LEU A 141 -3.24 2.99 -3.71
CA LEU A 141 -3.56 4.41 -3.85
C LEU A 141 -4.91 4.79 -3.24
N GLY A 142 -5.76 3.82 -2.92
CA GLY A 142 -7.07 4.06 -2.31
C GLY A 142 -8.11 4.59 -3.29
N ASN A 143 -7.88 4.48 -4.60
CA ASN A 143 -8.80 4.99 -5.61
C ASN A 143 -9.97 4.02 -5.80
N LYS A 144 -11.02 4.20 -5.00
CA LYS A 144 -12.20 3.32 -4.98
C LYS A 144 -12.87 3.19 -6.35
N GLU A 145 -13.03 4.29 -7.08
CA GLU A 145 -13.73 4.26 -8.37
C GLU A 145 -12.98 3.41 -9.40
N ILE A 146 -11.65 3.53 -9.46
CA ILE A 146 -10.82 2.73 -10.35
C ILE A 146 -10.76 1.28 -9.88
N PHE A 147 -10.63 1.06 -8.57
CA PHE A 147 -10.62 -0.27 -7.98
C PHE A 147 -11.91 -1.04 -8.30
N ASP A 148 -13.06 -0.45 -8.03
CA ASP A 148 -14.37 -1.04 -8.32
C ASP A 148 -14.50 -1.32 -9.83
N LEU A 149 -14.03 -0.40 -10.69
CA LEU A 149 -14.09 -0.58 -12.13
C LEU A 149 -13.26 -1.77 -12.61
N LEU A 150 -12.01 -1.90 -12.15
CA LEU A 150 -11.15 -3.03 -12.47
C LEU A 150 -11.77 -4.35 -11.98
N LEU A 151 -12.27 -4.37 -10.75
CA LEU A 151 -12.90 -5.54 -10.14
C LEU A 151 -14.12 -6.04 -10.93
N HIS A 152 -14.96 -5.13 -11.45
CA HIS A 152 -16.16 -5.49 -12.21
C HIS A 152 -15.91 -5.77 -13.69
N HIS A 153 -14.78 -5.30 -14.25
CA HIS A 153 -14.50 -5.47 -15.67
C HIS A 153 -14.03 -6.89 -16.03
N ASP A 154 -13.33 -7.59 -15.13
CA ASP A 154 -13.03 -9.02 -15.29
C ASP A 154 -13.30 -9.81 -14.00
N PRO A 155 -14.58 -10.10 -13.71
CA PRO A 155 -14.97 -10.80 -12.48
C PRO A 155 -14.56 -12.27 -12.46
N GLN A 156 -14.13 -12.86 -13.59
CA GLN A 156 -13.68 -14.25 -13.64
C GLN A 156 -12.17 -14.36 -13.41
N GLY A 157 -11.36 -13.53 -14.05
CA GLY A 157 -9.91 -13.54 -13.85
C GLY A 157 -9.47 -13.02 -12.48
N LEU A 158 -10.24 -12.12 -11.86
CA LEU A 158 -9.95 -11.58 -10.51
C LEU A 158 -10.55 -12.39 -9.36
N ARG A 159 -11.32 -13.44 -9.66
CA ARG A 159 -11.83 -14.39 -8.65
C ARG A 159 -10.76 -15.32 -8.10
N GLU A 160 -9.57 -15.32 -8.71
CA GLU A 160 -8.41 -15.99 -8.14
C GLU A 160 -8.02 -15.29 -6.83
N THR A 161 -8.04 -16.07 -5.75
CA THR A 161 -7.76 -15.60 -4.38
C THR A 161 -6.44 -14.85 -4.27
N TYR A 162 -5.47 -15.13 -5.14
CA TYR A 162 -4.16 -14.47 -5.17
C TYR A 162 -4.24 -12.97 -5.47
N HIS A 163 -5.04 -12.53 -6.45
CA HIS A 163 -5.12 -11.10 -6.80
C HIS A 163 -5.83 -10.28 -5.73
N LEU A 164 -6.90 -10.83 -5.14
CA LEU A 164 -7.58 -10.22 -4.00
C LEU A 164 -6.68 -10.19 -2.76
N TRP A 165 -5.87 -11.23 -2.54
CA TRP A 165 -4.91 -11.28 -1.44
C TRP A 165 -3.82 -10.21 -1.55
N GLY A 166 -3.17 -10.09 -2.71
CA GLY A 166 -2.18 -9.04 -2.91
C GLY A 166 -2.79 -7.63 -2.94
N SER A 167 -4.07 -7.51 -3.31
CA SER A 167 -4.80 -6.22 -3.22
C SER A 167 -5.07 -5.84 -1.76
N LEU A 168 -5.36 -6.81 -0.88
CA LEU A 168 -5.48 -6.60 0.56
C LEU A 168 -4.13 -6.16 1.15
N GLU A 169 -3.04 -6.82 0.77
CA GLU A 169 -1.69 -6.43 1.19
C GLU A 169 -1.38 -4.98 0.79
N SER A 170 -1.61 -4.66 -0.48
CA SER A 170 -1.41 -3.31 -1.02
C SER A 170 -2.28 -2.26 -0.30
N ALA A 171 -3.54 -2.58 -0.02
CA ALA A 171 -4.44 -1.70 0.72
C ALA A 171 -3.97 -1.44 2.15
N LEU A 172 -3.44 -2.47 2.83
CA LEU A 172 -2.85 -2.35 4.17
C LEU A 172 -1.58 -1.49 4.16
N GLN A 173 -0.70 -1.68 3.18
CA GLN A 173 0.50 -0.84 3.02
C GLN A 173 0.13 0.63 2.72
N GLY A 174 -0.91 0.85 1.92
CA GLY A 174 -1.43 2.18 1.59
C GLY A 174 -2.32 2.81 2.68
N ARG A 175 -2.69 2.06 3.73
CA ARG A 175 -3.65 2.46 4.79
C ARG A 175 -5.01 2.91 4.23
N THR A 176 -5.51 2.20 3.22
CA THR A 176 -6.75 2.56 2.52
C THR A 176 -7.97 1.89 3.16
N HIS A 177 -8.33 2.36 4.36
CA HIS A 177 -9.34 1.73 5.24
C HIS A 177 -10.68 1.43 4.56
N HIS A 178 -11.16 2.31 3.67
CA HIS A 178 -12.41 2.11 2.93
C HIS A 178 -12.33 0.93 1.95
N LEU A 179 -11.20 0.75 1.27
CA LEU A 179 -10.99 -0.39 0.36
C LEU A 179 -10.72 -1.68 1.12
N ILE A 180 -10.05 -1.62 2.26
CA ILE A 180 -9.88 -2.78 3.15
C ILE A 180 -11.26 -3.33 3.53
N ARG A 181 -12.20 -2.47 3.93
CA ARG A 181 -13.57 -2.91 4.25
C ARG A 181 -14.27 -3.57 3.06
N SER A 182 -14.19 -2.96 1.87
CA SER A 182 -14.75 -3.57 0.65
C SER A 182 -14.12 -4.93 0.32
N LEU A 183 -12.81 -5.08 0.50
CA LEU A 183 -12.10 -6.35 0.26
C LEU A 183 -12.48 -7.44 1.26
N LEU A 184 -12.75 -7.07 2.51
CA LEU A 184 -13.17 -8.03 3.55
C LEU A 184 -14.55 -8.63 3.27
N GLU A 185 -15.44 -7.89 2.59
CA GLU A 185 -16.73 -8.41 2.13
C GLU A 185 -16.58 -9.59 1.14
N CYS A 186 -15.42 -9.73 0.49
CA CYS A 186 -15.12 -10.83 -0.43
C CYS A 186 -14.78 -12.17 0.27
N LYS A 187 -14.90 -12.26 1.61
CA LYS A 187 -14.65 -13.50 2.41
C LYS A 187 -13.29 -14.15 2.16
N ILE A 188 -12.26 -13.31 2.08
CA ILE A 188 -10.87 -13.73 1.90
C ILE A 188 -10.38 -14.44 3.18
N ASN A 189 -9.57 -15.51 3.05
CA ASN A 189 -8.97 -16.17 4.22
C ASN A 189 -7.86 -15.29 4.83
N LEU A 190 -8.15 -14.65 5.96
CA LEU A 190 -7.26 -13.69 6.64
C LEU A 190 -6.12 -14.33 7.45
N ASN A 191 -6.08 -15.65 7.54
CA ASN A 191 -5.10 -16.37 8.36
C ASN A 191 -3.87 -16.86 7.57
N GLY A 192 -3.80 -16.54 6.28
CA GLY A 192 -2.62 -16.77 5.45
C GLY A 192 -1.52 -15.73 5.71
N PHE A 193 -0.29 -16.07 5.33
CA PHE A 193 0.84 -15.14 5.29
C PHE A 193 0.89 -14.42 3.94
N PHE A 194 1.36 -13.18 3.92
CA PHE A 194 1.66 -12.48 2.67
C PHE A 194 2.83 -13.13 1.92
N ALA A 195 2.88 -12.96 0.60
CA ALA A 195 3.93 -13.52 -0.21
C ALA A 195 5.29 -12.92 0.19
N GLY A 196 6.26 -13.78 0.56
CA GLY A 196 7.59 -13.33 0.97
C GLY A 196 7.67 -12.61 2.32
N SER A 197 6.58 -12.56 3.10
CA SER A 197 6.60 -11.96 4.44
C SER A 197 6.07 -12.93 5.52
N PRO A 198 6.58 -12.84 6.76
CA PRO A 198 6.07 -13.64 7.88
C PRO A 198 4.79 -13.06 8.50
N TYR A 199 4.17 -12.06 7.87
CA TYR A 199 3.03 -11.34 8.42
C TYR A 199 1.70 -11.87 7.87
N THR A 200 0.75 -12.11 8.77
CA THR A 200 -0.68 -12.15 8.45
C THR A 200 -1.23 -10.72 8.33
N PRO A 201 -2.36 -10.50 7.64
CA PRO A 201 -3.04 -9.20 7.57
C PRO A 201 -3.19 -8.49 8.92
N LEU A 202 -3.62 -9.23 9.93
CA LEU A 202 -3.78 -8.69 11.27
C LEU A 202 -2.43 -8.34 11.92
N SER A 203 -1.43 -9.22 11.81
CA SER A 203 -0.11 -8.92 12.38
C SER A 203 0.57 -7.71 11.72
N PHE A 204 0.31 -7.50 10.42
CA PHE A 204 0.80 -6.32 9.70
C PHE A 204 0.10 -5.04 10.16
N ALA A 205 -1.23 -5.06 10.31
CA ALA A 205 -1.99 -3.96 10.91
C ALA A 205 -1.48 -3.64 12.33
N VAL A 206 -1.13 -4.68 13.10
CA VAL A 206 -0.55 -4.53 14.44
C VAL A 206 0.84 -3.91 14.42
N GLU A 207 1.76 -4.39 13.57
CA GLU A 207 3.12 -3.84 13.45
C GLU A 207 3.11 -2.40 12.94
N SER A 208 2.21 -2.07 12.02
CA SER A 208 2.08 -0.74 11.44
C SER A 208 1.35 0.27 12.34
N GLY A 209 0.79 -0.20 13.47
CA GLY A 209 0.06 0.62 14.44
C GLY A 209 -1.32 1.08 13.98
N ASP A 210 -1.91 0.42 12.99
CA ASP A 210 -3.19 0.80 12.38
C ASP A 210 -4.37 0.24 13.18
N SER A 211 -4.85 1.00 14.18
CA SER A 211 -5.97 0.58 15.03
C SER A 211 -7.30 0.46 14.29
N ASP A 212 -7.47 1.22 13.20
CA ASP A 212 -8.75 1.33 12.49
C ASP A 212 -9.01 0.11 11.61
N THR A 213 -7.97 -0.63 11.22
CA THR A 213 -8.08 -1.87 10.44
C THR A 213 -8.13 -3.13 11.29
N VAL A 214 -7.58 -3.09 12.52
CA VAL A 214 -7.62 -4.24 13.45
C VAL A 214 -9.04 -4.70 13.72
N LYS A 215 -9.96 -3.79 14.04
CA LYS A 215 -11.35 -4.16 14.34
C LYS A 215 -12.06 -4.81 13.14
N PRO A 216 -12.07 -4.21 11.93
CA PRO A 216 -12.61 -4.84 10.73
C PRO A 216 -12.01 -6.23 10.43
N LEU A 217 -10.70 -6.42 10.62
CA LEU A 217 -10.04 -7.71 10.40
C LEU A 217 -10.53 -8.77 11.40
N LEU A 218 -10.63 -8.42 12.68
CA LEU A 218 -11.16 -9.32 13.72
C LEU A 218 -12.63 -9.68 13.48
N ASP A 219 -13.45 -8.68 13.12
CA ASP A 219 -14.88 -8.89 12.84
C ASP A 219 -15.10 -9.84 11.63
N ASN A 220 -14.10 -9.96 10.73
CA ASN A 220 -14.12 -10.86 9.58
C ASN A 220 -13.37 -12.18 9.82
N GLY A 221 -13.08 -12.53 11.08
CA GLY A 221 -12.53 -13.84 11.44
C GLY A 221 -11.01 -13.97 11.30
N ALA A 222 -10.27 -12.85 11.25
CA ALA A 222 -8.83 -12.90 11.44
C ALA A 222 -8.50 -13.41 12.85
N ASN A 223 -7.62 -14.40 12.93
CA ASN A 223 -7.18 -14.93 14.21
C ASN A 223 -6.41 -13.83 14.96
N PRO A 224 -6.81 -13.48 16.19
CA PRO A 224 -6.11 -12.49 17.01
C PRO A 224 -4.69 -12.97 17.25
N SER A 225 -3.76 -12.41 16.47
CA SER A 225 -2.35 -12.72 16.56
C SER A 225 -1.76 -12.08 17.81
N PHE A 226 -0.81 -12.79 18.42
CA PHE A 226 0.24 -12.31 19.31
C PHE A 226 0.13 -10.83 19.76
N PRO A 227 -0.65 -10.51 20.82
CA PRO A 227 -0.83 -9.14 21.33
C PRO A 227 0.48 -8.50 21.81
N ILE A 228 1.56 -9.29 21.95
CA ILE A 228 2.87 -8.87 22.39
C ILE A 228 3.38 -7.65 21.63
N LYS A 229 3.25 -7.61 20.30
CA LYS A 229 3.80 -6.47 19.57
C LYS A 229 3.05 -5.17 19.87
N ALA A 230 1.71 -5.25 19.96
CA ALA A 230 0.89 -4.13 20.40
C ALA A 230 1.27 -3.66 21.82
N VAL A 231 1.59 -4.60 22.73
CA VAL A 231 2.09 -4.30 24.07
C VAL A 231 3.46 -3.59 24.02
N THR A 232 4.44 -4.14 23.28
CA THR A 232 5.78 -3.55 23.19
C THR A 232 5.81 -2.17 22.56
N ARG A 233 4.81 -1.84 21.74
CA ARG A 233 4.69 -0.55 21.06
C ARG A 233 3.80 0.45 21.81
N GLY A 234 3.13 0.04 22.89
CA GLY A 234 2.30 0.95 23.68
C GLY A 234 0.87 1.18 23.16
N HIS A 235 0.36 0.36 22.23
CA HIS A 235 -0.95 0.61 21.60
C HIS A 235 -2.11 0.08 22.44
N GLU A 236 -2.54 0.86 23.43
CA GLU A 236 -3.62 0.52 24.37
C GLU A 236 -4.92 0.08 23.68
N ALA A 237 -5.39 0.84 22.69
CA ALA A 237 -6.63 0.56 21.96
C ALA A 237 -6.58 -0.78 21.22
N MET A 238 -5.42 -1.11 20.62
CA MET A 238 -5.23 -2.37 19.90
C MET A 238 -5.17 -3.56 20.86
N VAL A 239 -4.52 -3.39 22.01
CA VAL A 239 -4.51 -4.39 23.08
C VAL A 239 -5.94 -4.69 23.56
N GLN A 240 -6.77 -3.67 23.79
CA GLN A 240 -8.18 -3.88 24.18
C GLN A 240 -8.99 -4.69 23.16
N LEU A 241 -8.72 -4.49 21.87
CA LEU A 241 -9.40 -5.24 20.81
C LEU A 241 -8.91 -6.70 20.72
N LEU A 242 -7.59 -6.92 20.81
CA LEU A 242 -6.98 -8.24 20.67
C LEU A 242 -7.21 -9.17 21.88
N ILE A 243 -7.39 -8.60 23.08
CA ILE A 243 -7.63 -9.40 24.30
C ILE A 243 -8.89 -10.27 24.19
N LYS A 244 -9.95 -9.79 23.53
CA LYS A 244 -11.26 -10.48 23.52
C LYS A 244 -11.25 -11.84 22.81
N GLY A 245 -10.34 -12.05 21.86
CA GLY A 245 -10.26 -13.30 21.10
C GLY A 245 -8.99 -14.12 21.31
N SER A 246 -8.07 -13.64 22.16
CA SER A 246 -6.78 -14.32 22.39
C SER A 246 -6.89 -15.45 23.42
N ASP A 247 -6.08 -16.49 23.22
CA ASP A 247 -5.96 -17.60 24.16
C ASP A 247 -5.39 -17.13 25.51
N ARG A 248 -5.64 -17.93 26.54
CA ARG A 248 -5.21 -17.60 27.91
C ARG A 248 -3.69 -17.40 28.00
N VAL A 249 -2.90 -18.28 27.37
CA VAL A 249 -1.44 -18.28 27.49
C VAL A 249 -0.85 -17.03 26.85
N THR A 250 -1.32 -16.63 25.66
CA THR A 250 -0.88 -15.38 25.03
C THR A 250 -1.26 -14.15 25.82
N ARG A 251 -2.42 -14.15 26.50
CA ARG A 251 -2.83 -13.07 27.41
C ARG A 251 -1.90 -12.93 28.62
N THR A 252 -1.53 -14.05 29.26
CA THR A 252 -0.56 -14.05 30.37
C THR A 252 0.83 -13.60 29.91
N ARG A 253 1.23 -13.98 28.70
CA ARG A 253 2.52 -13.57 28.12
C ARG A 253 2.55 -12.10 27.72
N ALA A 254 1.46 -11.56 27.19
CA ALA A 254 1.33 -10.13 26.95
C ALA A 254 1.39 -9.34 28.26
N LEU A 255 0.78 -9.88 29.33
CA LEU A 255 0.85 -9.29 30.66
C LEU A 255 2.27 -9.28 31.20
N SER A 256 3.03 -10.38 31.07
CA SER A 256 4.43 -10.42 31.54
C SER A 256 5.32 -9.38 30.83
N LEU A 257 5.19 -9.23 29.52
CA LEU A 257 5.93 -8.23 28.75
C LEU A 257 5.51 -6.80 29.08
N SER A 258 4.23 -6.56 29.37
CA SER A 258 3.76 -5.23 29.79
C SER A 258 4.37 -4.78 31.13
N MET A 259 4.86 -5.70 31.96
CA MET A 259 5.52 -5.34 33.23
C MET A 259 6.89 -4.68 33.04
N GLU A 260 7.55 -4.92 31.89
CA GLU A 260 8.81 -4.25 31.56
C GLU A 260 8.60 -2.82 31.05
N GLN A 261 7.37 -2.47 30.69
CA GLN A 261 7.04 -1.12 30.27
C GLN A 261 6.93 -0.20 31.49
N VAL A 262 7.41 1.03 31.34
CA VAL A 262 7.30 2.08 32.37
C VAL A 262 5.83 2.42 32.61
N ASP A 263 5.03 2.45 31.55
CA ASP A 263 3.61 2.77 31.62
C ASP A 263 2.78 1.55 32.05
N SER A 264 2.17 1.66 33.23
CA SER A 264 1.30 0.63 33.82
C SER A 264 -0.09 0.53 33.16
N CYS A 265 -0.42 1.37 32.18
CA CYS A 265 -1.74 1.43 31.55
C CYS A 265 -2.13 0.12 30.88
N ILE A 266 -1.26 -0.42 30.02
CA ILE A 266 -1.50 -1.69 29.32
C ILE A 266 -1.62 -2.86 30.31
N SER A 267 -0.75 -2.87 31.32
CA SER A 267 -0.75 -3.84 32.41
C SER A 267 -2.09 -3.84 33.16
N ARG A 268 -2.64 -2.66 33.47
CA ARG A 268 -3.96 -2.50 34.08
C ARG A 268 -5.10 -2.94 33.16
N ILE A 269 -5.02 -2.62 31.87
CA ILE A 269 -6.00 -3.06 30.86
C ILE A 269 -6.05 -4.59 30.81
N LEU A 270 -4.88 -5.24 30.73
CA LEU A 270 -4.77 -6.70 30.69
C LEU A 270 -5.32 -7.34 31.99
N LEU A 271 -4.98 -6.80 33.16
CA LEU A 271 -5.53 -7.27 34.44
C LEU A 271 -7.05 -7.09 34.55
N ALA A 272 -7.58 -5.96 34.06
CA ALA A 272 -9.02 -5.67 34.06
C ALA A 272 -9.80 -6.67 33.20
N HIS A 273 -9.20 -7.16 32.12
CA HIS A 273 -9.78 -8.19 31.25
C HIS A 273 -9.50 -9.64 31.73
N GLY A 274 -9.02 -9.80 32.96
CA GLY A 274 -8.88 -11.11 33.60
C GLY A 274 -7.78 -11.99 33.02
N CYS A 275 -6.69 -11.39 32.54
CA CYS A 275 -5.45 -12.12 32.29
C CYS A 275 -4.96 -12.76 33.60
N ALA A 276 -4.47 -14.01 33.54
CA ALA A 276 -3.92 -14.67 34.71
C ALA A 276 -2.63 -13.95 35.14
N ALA A 277 -2.41 -13.83 36.44
CA ALA A 277 -1.23 -13.17 36.99
C ALA A 277 0.00 -14.09 37.04
N GLU A 278 -0.18 -15.37 36.71
CA GLU A 278 0.85 -16.41 36.72
C GLU A 278 0.67 -17.36 35.54
N PHE A 279 1.78 -17.97 35.13
CA PHE A 279 1.77 -19.13 34.23
C PHE A 279 1.46 -20.39 35.05
N GLU A 280 0.60 -21.26 34.54
CA GLU A 280 0.36 -22.58 35.14
C GLU A 280 1.40 -23.58 34.62
N ASP A 281 1.71 -24.64 35.40
CA ASP A 281 2.69 -25.67 35.03
C ASP A 281 2.46 -26.28 33.62
N ARG A 282 1.21 -26.31 33.16
CA ARG A 282 0.85 -26.78 31.81
C ARG A 282 1.24 -25.80 30.70
N ASP A 283 1.29 -24.50 31.00
CA ASP A 283 1.70 -23.45 30.06
C ASP A 283 3.21 -23.58 29.70
N TYR A 284 4.00 -24.25 30.55
CA TYR A 284 5.42 -24.53 30.33
C TYR A 284 5.66 -25.71 29.35
N LEU A 285 4.66 -26.56 29.11
CA LEU A 285 4.79 -27.76 28.28
C LEU A 285 4.60 -27.48 26.78
N ASP A 286 3.79 -26.48 26.42
CA ASP A 286 3.56 -26.05 25.03
C ASP A 286 4.65 -25.09 24.52
N TYR A 287 5.74 -24.92 25.25
CA TYR A 287 6.86 -24.05 24.91
C TYR A 287 7.93 -24.81 24.11
N PRO A 288 8.05 -24.64 22.79
CA PRO A 288 9.23 -25.13 22.07
C PRO A 288 10.42 -24.29 22.52
N CYS A 289 11.27 -24.90 23.34
CA CYS A 289 12.54 -24.37 23.81
C CYS A 289 13.49 -24.16 22.61
N TYR A 290 13.26 -23.11 21.81
CA TYR A 290 14.28 -22.64 20.88
C TYR A 290 15.16 -21.65 21.63
N ASP A 291 16.31 -22.16 22.07
CA ASP A 291 17.47 -21.42 22.53
C ASP A 291 17.82 -20.31 21.52
N ARG A 292 17.37 -19.07 21.80
CA ARG A 292 17.99 -17.87 21.23
C ARG A 292 18.91 -17.31 22.32
N PRO A 293 20.24 -17.31 22.13
CA PRO A 293 21.15 -16.77 23.12
C PRO A 293 20.90 -15.27 23.28
N GLY A 294 20.67 -14.81 24.52
CA GLY A 294 20.56 -13.38 24.86
C GLY A 294 19.15 -12.87 25.22
N HIS A 295 18.12 -13.71 25.14
CA HIS A 295 16.82 -13.42 25.75
C HIS A 295 16.57 -14.43 26.86
N ASP A 296 16.60 -13.96 28.12
CA ASP A 296 16.23 -14.76 29.27
C ASP A 296 14.72 -15.06 29.17
N ASN A 297 14.42 -16.16 28.49
CA ASN A 297 13.08 -16.67 28.20
C ASN A 297 12.59 -17.60 29.32
N SER A 298 13.25 -17.61 30.47
CA SER A 298 12.68 -18.17 31.68
C SER A 298 11.35 -17.44 31.94
N LEU A 299 10.27 -18.19 32.15
CA LEU A 299 8.97 -17.64 32.56
C LEU A 299 9.11 -17.15 34.01
N ILE A 300 9.86 -16.06 34.19
CA ILE A 300 10.04 -15.35 35.45
C ILE A 300 8.65 -14.91 35.92
N ALA A 301 8.34 -15.18 37.18
CA ALA A 301 7.07 -14.76 37.77
C ALA A 301 6.84 -13.26 37.57
N LEU A 302 5.61 -12.90 37.22
CA LEU A 302 5.27 -11.53 36.81
C LEU A 302 5.63 -10.49 37.88
N ILE A 303 5.53 -10.85 39.16
CA ILE A 303 5.94 -9.99 40.28
C ILE A 303 7.45 -9.69 40.22
N VAL A 304 8.29 -10.70 40.02
CA VAL A 304 9.75 -10.55 39.96
C VAL A 304 10.14 -9.67 38.77
N ARG A 305 9.49 -9.89 37.63
CA ARG A 305 9.72 -9.09 36.41
C ARG A 305 9.31 -7.63 36.59
N ALA A 306 8.18 -7.36 37.24
CA ALA A 306 7.75 -6.00 37.57
C ALA A 306 8.72 -5.30 38.55
N ILE A 307 9.25 -6.02 39.54
CA ILE A 307 10.24 -5.49 40.48
C ILE A 307 11.56 -5.17 39.77
N ASN A 308 12.07 -6.09 38.95
CA ASN A 308 13.30 -5.89 38.18
C ASN A 308 13.21 -4.70 37.22
N ALA A 309 12.02 -4.46 36.65
CA ALA A 309 11.75 -3.31 35.79
C ALA A 309 11.47 -2.00 36.57
N GLY A 310 11.38 -2.03 37.90
CA GLY A 310 11.06 -0.86 38.72
C GLY A 310 9.59 -0.45 38.71
N ASN A 311 8.68 -1.30 38.21
CA ASN A 311 7.25 -1.02 38.11
C ASN A 311 6.53 -1.34 39.43
N VAL A 312 6.85 -0.57 40.48
CA VAL A 312 6.33 -0.77 41.85
C VAL A 312 4.81 -0.63 41.91
N ASP A 313 4.23 0.21 41.04
CA ASP A 313 2.79 0.44 40.94
C ASP A 313 1.99 -0.81 40.57
N MET A 314 2.62 -1.77 39.89
CA MET A 314 1.99 -3.02 39.47
C MET A 314 2.10 -4.15 40.49
N VAL A 315 3.02 -4.05 41.46
CA VAL A 315 3.21 -5.07 42.51
C VAL A 315 1.96 -5.22 43.37
N ARG A 316 1.35 -4.10 43.81
CA ARG A 316 0.15 -4.13 44.66
C ARG A 316 -1.08 -4.73 43.94
N PRO A 317 -1.43 -4.34 42.70
CA PRO A 317 -2.49 -4.99 41.92
C PRO A 317 -2.30 -6.50 41.75
N LEU A 318 -1.08 -6.95 41.42
CA LEU A 318 -0.80 -8.38 41.20
C LEU A 318 -1.03 -9.23 42.47
N VAL A 319 -0.57 -8.74 43.63
CA VAL A 319 -0.72 -9.44 44.91
C VAL A 319 -2.16 -9.36 45.43
N LYS A 320 -2.80 -8.19 45.40
CA LYS A 320 -4.13 -8.00 46.02
C LYS A 320 -5.31 -8.50 45.18
N GLN A 321 -5.26 -8.37 43.85
CA GLN A 321 -6.45 -8.61 43.02
C GLN A 321 -6.49 -9.99 42.37
N ARG A 322 -5.35 -10.68 42.23
CA ARG A 322 -5.28 -11.90 41.40
C ARG A 322 -4.41 -13.03 41.96
N GLY A 323 -3.89 -12.90 43.18
CA GLY A 323 -3.27 -14.02 43.90
C GLY A 323 -1.89 -14.44 43.41
N ALA A 324 -1.14 -13.53 42.78
CA ALA A 324 0.24 -13.84 42.40
C ALA A 324 1.09 -14.16 43.64
N SER A 325 1.75 -15.31 43.61
CA SER A 325 2.61 -15.87 44.64
C SER A 325 3.81 -14.98 44.85
N VAL A 326 3.94 -14.49 46.08
CA VAL A 326 5.12 -13.73 46.53
C VAL A 326 6.34 -14.64 46.74
N ASN A 327 6.13 -15.97 46.71
CA ASN A 327 7.15 -17.01 46.88
C ASN A 327 7.54 -17.63 45.55
N ALA A 328 7.54 -16.88 44.45
CA ALA A 328 8.07 -17.40 43.19
C ALA A 328 9.59 -17.49 43.29
N TRP A 329 10.11 -18.72 43.29
CA TRP A 329 11.55 -19.04 43.28
C TRP A 329 12.05 -19.18 41.85
#